data_AF-A0A6M0ER44-F1
#
_entry.id   AF-A0A6M0ER44-F1
#
_cell.length_a   1.000
_cell.length_b   1.000
_cell.length_c   1.000
_cell.angle_alpha   90.00
_cell.angle_beta   90.00
_cell.angle_gamma   90.00
#
_symmetry.space_group_name_H-M   'P 1'
#
loop_
_entity.id
_entity.type
_entity.pdbx_description
1 polymer ?
#
loop_
_entity_poly.entity_id
_entity_poly.type
_entity_poly.pdbx_seq_one_letter_code
_entity_poly.pdbx_strand_id
1 'polypeptide(L)'
;MMERLLIENFVGIKKLDIELKKINILIGPQASGKSVCAKLLFYIISSRCPKMSTEIQKFKNNFKRDYNATLTVKNIDYTHTIEINN
;
A
#
# COMPACT_ATOMS: atom_id res chain seq x y z
N MET A 1 -4.67 14.66 -9.62
CA MET A 1 -3.67 13.63 -9.97
C MET A 1 -4.42 12.30 -10.06
N MET A 2 -4.20 11.52 -11.12
CA MET A 2 -4.82 10.19 -11.27
C MET A 2 -3.89 9.15 -10.66
N GLU A 3 -4.37 8.39 -9.67
CA GLU A 3 -3.61 7.33 -9.03
C GLU A 3 -4.05 5.97 -9.58
N ARG A 4 -3.11 5.05 -9.79
CA ARG A 4 -3.39 3.71 -10.32
C ARG A 4 -2.72 2.65 -9.46
N LEU A 5 -3.40 1.53 -9.26
CA LEU A 5 -2.84 0.32 -8.66
C LEU A 5 -2.66 -0.75 -9.74
N LEU A 6 -1.39 -1.01 -10.07
CA LEU A 6 -0.98 -2.10 -10.96
C LEU A 6 -0.45 -3.26 -10.12
N ILE A 7 -0.96 -4.47 -10.34
CA ILE A 7 -0.51 -5.70 -9.71
C ILE A 7 -0.26 -6.73 -10.79
N GLU A 8 0.94 -7.31 -10.83
CA GLU A 8 1.32 -8.35 -11.77
C GLU A 8 1.98 -9.52 -11.01
N ASN A 9 1.52 -10.74 -11.29
CA ASN A 9 2.05 -11.99 -10.76
C ASN A 9 2.29 -12.00 -9.24
N PHE A 10 1.37 -11.42 -8.46
CA PHE A 10 1.49 -11.32 -7.00
C PHE A 10 0.46 -12.20 -6.31
N VAL A 11 0.94 -13.17 -5.52
CA VAL A 11 0.12 -14.16 -4.81
C VAL A 11 -0.81 -14.88 -5.80
N GLY A 12 -2.12 -14.62 -5.77
CA GLY A 12 -3.11 -15.20 -6.68
C GLY A 12 -3.60 -14.26 -7.77
N ILE A 13 -3.01 -13.05 -7.88
CA ILE A 13 -3.41 -12.03 -8.85
C ILE A 13 -2.41 -12.04 -9.99
N LYS A 14 -2.82 -12.55 -11.16
CA LYS A 14 -1.98 -12.56 -12.38
C LYS A 14 -1.78 -11.15 -12.93
N LYS A 15 -2.87 -10.40 -13.08
CA LYS A 15 -2.86 -9.02 -13.55
C LYS A 15 -4.07 -8.27 -13.00
N LEU A 16 -3.83 -7.08 -12.48
CA LEU A 16 -4.86 -6.11 -12.08
C LEU A 16 -4.33 -4.71 -12.42
N ASP A 17 -5.14 -3.91 -13.09
CA ASP A 17 -4.87 -2.50 -13.34
C ASP A 17 -6.15 -1.74 -13.05
N ILE A 18 -6.16 -0.98 -11.96
CA ILE A 18 -7.32 -0.20 -11.53
C ILE A 18 -6.91 1.25 -11.28
N GLU A 19 -7.77 2.16 -11.72
CA GLU A 19 -7.71 3.55 -11.31
C GLU A 19 -8.31 3.71 -9.91
N LEU A 20 -7.62 4.42 -9.03
CA LEU A 20 -8.05 4.66 -7.67
C LEU A 20 -8.90 5.94 -7.61
N LYS A 21 -10.14 5.78 -7.16
CA LYS A 21 -11.03 6.90 -6.84
C LYS A 21 -10.95 7.26 -5.35
N LYS A 22 -11.63 8.33 -4.95
CA LYS A 22 -11.77 8.72 -3.53
C LYS A 22 -12.36 7.59 -2.67
N ILE A 23 -13.28 6.80 -3.23
CA ILE A 23 -13.87 5.63 -2.60
C ILE A 23 -13.82 4.49 -3.62
N ASN A 24 -13.24 3.35 -3.23
CA ASN A 24 -13.14 2.15 -4.06
C ASN A 24 -13.81 0.98 -3.33
N ILE A 25 -14.74 0.30 -3.99
CA ILE A 25 -15.41 -0.89 -3.45
C ILE A 25 -14.90 -2.11 -4.21
N LEU A 26 -14.23 -3.03 -3.50
CA LEU A 26 -13.71 -4.26 -4.07
C LEU A 26 -14.74 -5.39 -3.88
N ILE A 27 -15.36 -5.83 -4.98
CA ILE A 27 -16.36 -6.91 -4.99
C ILE A 27 -15.86 -8.14 -5.75
N GLY A 28 -16.39 -9.32 -5.42
CA GLY A 28 -16.10 -10.56 -6.13
C GLY A 28 -16.12 -11.81 -5.23
N PRO A 29 -15.96 -13.01 -5.81
CA PRO A 29 -16.02 -14.30 -5.11
C PRO A 29 -14.99 -14.46 -3.98
N GLN A 30 -15.22 -15.36 -3.02
CA GLN A 30 -14.22 -15.63 -1.96
C GLN A 30 -12.84 -15.93 -2.55
N ALA A 31 -11.77 -15.52 -1.84
CA ALA A 31 -10.38 -15.74 -2.24
C ALA A 31 -9.94 -15.08 -3.56
N SER A 32 -10.75 -14.20 -4.16
CA SER A 32 -10.42 -13.46 -5.40
C SER A 32 -9.34 -12.36 -5.25
N GLY A 33 -8.61 -12.31 -4.12
CA GLY A 33 -7.54 -11.32 -3.91
C GLY A 33 -7.98 -9.95 -3.39
N LYS A 34 -9.28 -9.72 -3.09
CA LYS A 34 -9.78 -8.42 -2.58
C LYS A 34 -9.01 -7.89 -1.36
N SER A 35 -8.79 -8.75 -0.36
CA SER A 35 -8.04 -8.39 0.84
C SER A 35 -6.56 -8.14 0.55
N VAL A 36 -5.99 -8.84 -0.43
CA VAL A 36 -4.61 -8.63 -0.89
C VAL A 36 -4.48 -7.25 -1.52
N CYS A 37 -5.40 -6.85 -2.41
CA CYS A 37 -5.40 -5.51 -3.01
C CYS A 37 -5.48 -4.41 -1.95
N ALA A 38 -6.39 -4.54 -0.99
CA ALA A 38 -6.56 -3.57 0.10
C ALA A 38 -5.29 -3.47 0.97
N LYS A 39 -4.70 -4.61 1.36
CA LYS A 39 -3.45 -4.65 2.13
C LYS A 39 -2.28 -4.02 1.36
N LEU A 40 -2.18 -4.28 0.05
CA LEU A 40 -1.13 -3.74 -0.80
C LEU A 40 -1.25 -2.21 -0.90
N LEU A 41 -2.46 -1.71 -1.15
CA LEU A 41 -2.73 -0.27 -1.21
C LEU A 41 -2.38 0.42 0.12
N PHE A 42 -2.80 -0.17 1.24
CA PHE A 42 -2.48 0.33 2.57
C PHE A 42 -0.96 0.32 2.85
N TYR A 43 -0.26 -0.76 2.48
CA TYR A 43 1.19 -0.87 2.64
C TYR A 43 1.95 0.21 1.84
N ILE A 44 1.51 0.52 0.61
CA ILE A 44 2.12 1.56 -0.24
C ILE A 44 1.86 2.95 0.34
N ILE A 45 0.60 3.28 0.64
CA ILE A 45 0.20 4.62 1.12
C ILE A 45 0.86 4.90 2.47
N SER A 46 0.81 3.96 3.40
CA SER A 46 1.44 4.09 4.71
C SER A 46 2.94 4.36 4.59
N SER A 47 3.60 3.75 3.60
CA SER A 47 5.04 3.95 3.39
C SER A 47 5.47 5.35 2.99
N ARG A 48 4.55 6.24 2.60
CA ARG A 48 4.87 7.64 2.33
C ARG A 48 5.00 8.50 3.58
N CYS A 49 4.49 8.05 4.73
CA CYS A 49 4.60 8.78 5.98
C CYS A 49 5.57 8.06 6.92
N PRO A 50 6.68 8.68 7.36
CA PRO A 50 7.59 8.06 8.31
C PRO A 50 7.09 8.12 9.77
N LYS A 51 6.15 9.02 10.11
CA LYS A 51 5.56 9.16 11.46
C LYS A 51 4.26 8.35 11.65
N MET A 52 4.27 7.06 11.32
CA MET A 52 3.08 6.22 11.48
C MET A 52 2.93 5.68 12.90
N SER A 53 1.69 5.38 13.31
CA SER A 53 1.41 4.69 14.57
C SER A 53 2.10 3.32 14.65
N THR A 54 2.27 2.80 15.87
CA THR A 54 2.95 1.53 16.11
C THR A 54 2.26 0.35 15.42
N GLU A 55 0.94 0.39 15.31
CA GLU A 55 0.11 -0.61 14.65
C GLU A 55 0.41 -0.68 13.16
N ILE A 56 0.56 0.47 12.51
CA ILE A 56 0.89 0.55 11.09
C ILE A 56 2.33 0.06 10.85
N GLN A 57 3.27 0.41 11.74
CA GLN A 57 4.63 -0.10 11.66
C GLN A 57 4.68 -1.63 11.80
N LYS A 58 3.95 -2.19 12.78
CA LYS A 58 3.78 -3.64 12.96
C LYS A 58 3.15 -4.28 11.72
N PHE A 59 2.10 -3.67 11.16
CA PHE A 59 1.48 -4.14 9.92
C PHE A 59 2.49 -4.20 8.78
N LYS A 60 3.30 -3.16 8.57
CA LYS A 60 4.31 -3.13 7.50
C LYS A 60 5.35 -4.24 7.68
N ASN A 61 5.82 -4.45 8.90
CA ASN A 61 6.78 -5.52 9.20
C ASN A 61 6.18 -6.90 8.97
N ASN A 62 4.94 -7.13 9.41
CA ASN A 62 4.21 -8.37 9.15
C ASN A 62 3.97 -8.57 7.66
N PHE A 63 3.56 -7.54 6.93
CA PHE A 63 3.32 -7.63 5.49
C PHE A 63 4.60 -8.04 4.72
N LYS A 64 5.74 -7.43 5.05
CA LYS A 64 7.04 -7.81 4.47
C LYS A 64 7.36 -9.28 4.74
N ARG A 65 7.16 -9.74 5.97
CA ARG A 65 7.41 -11.13 6.39
C ARG A 65 6.48 -12.11 5.71
N ASP A 66 5.17 -11.86 5.78
CA ASP A 66 4.13 -12.79 5.34
C ASP A 66 4.14 -12.98 3.81
N TYR A 67 4.57 -11.97 3.06
CA TYR A 67 4.63 -12.00 1.60
C TYR A 67 6.05 -11.99 1.01
N ASN A 68 7.09 -12.07 1.85
CA ASN A 68 8.49 -11.90 1.45
C ASN A 68 8.70 -10.71 0.49
N ALA A 69 8.08 -9.57 0.81
CA ALA A 69 7.93 -8.46 -0.11
C ALA A 69 8.97 -7.35 0.13
N THR A 70 9.55 -6.82 -0.95
CA THR A 70 10.42 -5.64 -0.92
C THR A 70 9.68 -4.43 -1.48
N LEU A 71 9.69 -3.30 -0.76
CA LEU A 71 9.15 -2.04 -1.27
C LEU A 71 10.27 -1.20 -1.87
N THR A 72 10.16 -0.91 -3.16
CA THR A 72 11.03 0.05 -3.84
C THR A 72 10.22 1.29 -4.19
N VAL A 73 10.60 2.42 -3.64
CA VAL A 73 10.01 3.72 -3.97
C VAL A 73 10.84 4.36 -5.07
N LYS A 74 10.23 4.67 -6.21
CA LYS A 74 10.88 5.38 -7.33
C LYS A 74 10.19 6.73 -7.54
N ASN A 75 10.97 7.76 -7.84
CA ASN A 75 10.48 9.08 -8.25
C ASN A 75 9.53 9.75 -7.23
N ILE A 76 9.91 9.77 -5.94
CA ILE A 76 9.19 10.53 -4.91
C ILE A 76 10.15 11.52 -4.24
N ASP A 77 9.81 12.81 -4.33
CA ASP A 77 10.36 13.85 -3.46
C ASP A 77 9.45 14.01 -2.25
N TYR A 78 9.98 13.86 -1.04
CA TYR A 78 9.22 14.00 0.19
C TYR A 78 9.83 15.04 1.11
N THR A 79 9.15 16.18 1.26
CA THR A 79 9.55 17.25 2.17
C THR A 79 8.86 17.07 3.51
N HIS A 80 9.64 17.04 4.59
CA HIS A 80 9.14 17.00 5.95
C HIS A 80 9.44 18.31 6.68
N THR A 81 8.40 19.09 6.95
CA THR A 81 8.50 20.24 7.86
C THR A 81 8.33 19.73 9.29
N ILE A 82 9.36 19.92 10.11
CA ILE A 82 9.31 19.64 11.54
C ILE A 82 9.30 20.99 12.24
N GLU A 83 8.16 21.36 12.82
CA GLU A 83 8.08 22.50 13.71
C GLU A 83 8.48 22.04 15.11
N ILE A 84 9.63 22.53 15.59
CA ILE A 84 10.06 22.36 16.96
C ILE A 84 9.53 23.57 17.73
N ASN A 85 8.49 23.37 18.53
CA ASN A 85 8.04 24.37 19.49
C ASN A 85 8.92 24.22 20.74
N ASN A 86 9.76 25.23 21.00
CA ASN A 86 10.60 25.34 22.21
C ASN A 86 9.74 25.60 23.46
#